data_AF-A0A1J5SAF1-F1
#
_entry.id   AF-A0A1J5SAF1-F1
#
_cell.length_a   1.000
_cell.length_b   1.000
_cell.length_c   1.000
_cell.angle_alpha   90.00
_cell.angle_beta   90.00
_cell.angle_gamma   90.00
#
_symmetry.space_group_name_H-M   'P 1'
#
loop_
_entity.id
_entity.type
_entity.pdbx_description
1 polymer ?
#
loop_
_entity_poly.entity_id
_entity_poly.type
_entity_poly.pdbx_seq_one_letter_code
_entity_poly.pdbx_strand_id
1 'polypeptide(L)' 'MQVASTLGMPHQTLDNWLRADKLGKLSGAGERVVSPEQMDLTRLRAENAQLKMERDILKKAAAYFAKDHL' A
#
# COMPACT_ATOMS: atom_id res chain seq x y z
N MET A 1 -16.80 32.64 14.23
CA MET A 1 -15.66 32.73 13.28
C MET A 1 -14.28 32.83 13.96
N GLN A 2 -14.16 33.02 15.28
CA GLN A 2 -12.85 33.14 15.97
C GLN A 2 -11.86 31.98 15.73
N VAL A 3 -12.35 30.74 15.59
CA VAL A 3 -11.50 29.53 15.49
C VAL A 3 -10.52 29.59 14.32
N ALA A 4 -10.95 30.00 13.12
CA ALA A 4 -10.05 30.09 11.97
C ALA A 4 -8.97 31.17 12.16
N SER A 5 -9.33 32.30 12.78
CA SER A 5 -8.39 33.38 13.09
C SER A 5 -7.36 32.96 14.14
N THR A 6 -7.76 32.22 15.17
CA THR A 6 -6.84 31.64 16.18
C THR A 6 -5.87 30.64 15.56
N LEU A 7 -6.31 29.90 14.55
CA LEU A 7 -5.49 28.95 13.80
C LEU A 7 -4.65 29.61 12.68
N GLY A 8 -4.75 30.92 12.51
CA GLY A 8 -4.00 31.66 11.48
C GLY A 8 -4.36 31.25 10.04
N MET A 9 -5.58 30.74 9.82
CA MET A 9 -6.02 30.21 8.53
C MET A 9 -7.23 30.96 7.97
N PRO A 10 -7.42 30.98 6.64
CA PRO A 10 -8.61 31.57 6.03
C PRO A 10 -9.89 30.84 6.47
N HIS A 11 -10.97 31.58 6.71
CA HIS A 11 -12.28 31.04 7.08
C HIS A 11 -12.79 30.00 6.07
N GLN A 12 -12.60 30.27 4.78
CA GLN A 12 -12.96 29.36 3.68
C GLN A 12 -12.33 27.97 3.83
N THR A 13 -11.08 27.91 4.30
CA THR A 13 -10.35 26.65 4.49
C THR A 13 -10.98 25.83 5.62
N LEU A 14 -11.33 26.48 6.74
CA LEU A 14 -12.01 25.82 7.85
C LEU A 14 -13.40 25.31 7.42
N ASP A 15 -14.15 26.11 6.66
CA ASP A 15 -15.47 25.71 6.14
C ASP A 15 -15.38 24.53 5.16
N ASN A 16 -14.33 24.49 4.34
CA ASN A 16 -14.06 23.37 3.44
C ASN A 16 -13.74 22.09 4.21
N TRP A 17 -12.94 22.17 5.27
CA TRP A 17 -12.65 21.03 6.14
C TRP A 17 -13.90 20.54 6.89
N LEU A 18 -14.70 21.44 7.44
CA LEU A 18 -15.96 21.09 8.10
C LEU A 18 -16.95 20.43 7.14
N ARG A 19 -17.01 20.88 5.88
CA ARG A 19 -17.82 20.24 4.84
C ARG A 19 -17.29 18.86 4.47
N ALA A 20 -15.97 18.71 4.33
CA ALA A 20 -15.36 17.41 4.05
C ALA A 20 -15.60 16.41 5.19
N ASP A 21 -15.52 16.86 6.44
CA ASP A 21 -15.79 16.07 7.64
C ASP A 21 -17.25 15.58 7.69
N LYS A 22 -18.21 16.50 7.49
CA LYS A 22 -19.64 16.16 7.40
C LYS A 22 -19.96 15.17 6.28
N LEU A 23 -19.17 15.16 5.21
CA LEU A 23 -19.31 14.23 4.08
C LEU A 23 -18.54 12.91 4.29
N GLY A 24 -17.85 12.73 5.41
CA GLY A 24 -16.98 11.58 5.67
C GLY A 24 -15.77 11.49 4.72
N LYS A 25 -15.40 12.61 4.10
CA LYS A 25 -14.30 12.73 3.11
C LYS A 25 -13.04 13.36 3.68
N LEU A 26 -13.06 13.74 4.96
CA LEU A 26 -11.87 14.24 5.64
C LEU A 26 -11.00 13.04 6.04
N SER A 27 -9.99 12.72 5.22
CA SER A 27 -9.00 11.72 5.57
C SER A 27 -7.96 12.30 6.53
N GLY A 28 -7.54 11.50 7.50
CA GLY A 28 -6.53 11.92 8.48
C GLY A 28 -5.17 12.19 7.83
N ALA A 29 -4.37 13.07 8.44
CA ALA A 29 -2.97 13.23 8.04
C ALA A 29 -2.23 11.89 8.24
N GLY A 30 -1.91 11.21 7.14
CA GLY A 30 -1.25 9.89 7.15
C GLY A 30 -2.13 8.73 6.72
N GLU A 31 -3.43 8.95 6.47
CA GLU A 31 -4.34 7.93 5.95
C GLU A 31 -4.12 7.76 4.44
N ARG A 32 -3.03 7.08 4.09
CA ARG A 32 -2.83 6.58 2.72
C ARG A 32 -3.85 5.48 2.50
N VAL A 33 -4.96 5.84 1.88
CA VAL A 33 -5.90 4.85 1.31
C VAL A 33 -5.11 4.06 0.28
N VAL A 34 -4.74 2.84 0.62
CA VAL A 34 -4.07 1.92 -0.31
C VAL A 34 -5.12 1.54 -1.34
N SER A 35 -4.86 1.90 -2.60
CA SER A 35 -5.78 1.58 -3.70
C SER A 35 -5.91 0.04 -3.82
N PRO A 36 -7.08 -0.50 -4.21
CA PRO A 36 -7.23 -1.93 -4.49
C PRO A 36 -6.13 -2.47 -5.43
N GLU A 37 -5.74 -1.69 -6.43
CA GLU A 37 -4.66 -2.02 -7.37
C GLU A 37 -3.29 -2.14 -6.67
N GLN A 38 -3.03 -1.34 -5.65
CA GLN A 38 -1.79 -1.40 -4.87
C GLN A 38 -1.77 -2.63 -3.95
N MET A 39 -2.92 -3.04 -3.41
CA MET A 39 -3.04 -4.28 -2.65
C MET A 39 -2.80 -5.49 -3.56
N ASP A 40 -3.45 -5.51 -4.72
CA ASP A 40 -3.28 -6.57 -5.72
C ASP A 40 -1.84 -6.67 -6.19
N LEU A 41 -1.19 -5.54 -6.48
CA LEU A 41 0.22 -5.49 -6.86
C LEU A 41 1.14 -6.06 -5.77
N THR A 42 0.84 -5.77 -4.50
CA THR A 42 1.62 -6.27 -3.37
C THR A 42 1.46 -7.79 -3.22
N ARG A 43 0.23 -8.29 -3.30
CA ARG A 43 -0.07 -9.73 -3.29
C ARG A 43 0.65 -10.45 -4.42
N LEU A 44 0.53 -9.96 -5.65
CA LEU A 44 1.16 -10.58 -6.82
C LEU A 44 2.68 -10.59 -6.71
N ARG A 45 3.30 -9.54 -6.16
CA ARG A 45 4.75 -9.52 -5.93
C ARG A 45 5.19 -10.56 -4.89
N ALA A 46 4.41 -10.72 -3.82
CA ALA A 46 4.69 -11.74 -2.80
C ALA A 46 4.60 -13.16 -3.39
N GLU A 47 3.52 -13.44 -4.13
CA GLU A 47 3.33 -14.75 -4.80
C GLU A 47 4.43 -15.02 -5.83
N ASN A 48 4.80 -14.04 -6.64
CA ASN A 48 5.88 -14.19 -7.62
C ASN A 48 7.23 -14.48 -6.95
N ALA A 49 7.50 -13.86 -5.80
CA ALA A 49 8.72 -14.12 -5.03
C ALA A 49 8.75 -15.56 -4.49
N GLN A 50 7.62 -16.05 -3.95
CA GLN A 50 7.49 -17.43 -3.50
C GLN A 50 7.70 -18.43 -4.65
N LEU A 51 7.00 -18.25 -5.77
CA LEU A 51 7.12 -19.14 -6.94
C LEU A 51 8.55 -19.18 -7.50
N LYS A 52 9.25 -18.04 -7.52
CA LYS A 52 10.67 -18.00 -7.93
C LYS A 52 11.55 -18.82 -6.99
N MET A 53 11.33 -18.72 -5.69
CA MET A 53 12.06 -19.48 -4.69
C MET A 53 11.83 -20.99 -4.87
N GLU A 54 10.57 -21.42 -5.00
CA GLU A 54 10.22 -22.83 -5.22
C GLU A 54 10.87 -23.38 -6.51
N ARG A 55 10.77 -22.63 -7.62
CA ARG A 55 11.43 -22.98 -8.87
C ARG A 55 12.95 -23.15 -8.69
N ASP A 56 13.58 -22.26 -7.93
CA ASP A 56 15.03 -22.30 -7.74
C ASP A 56 15.48 -23.48 -6.87
N ILE A 57 14.68 -23.86 -5.88
CA ILE A 57 14.89 -25.09 -5.11
C ILE A 57 14.80 -26.31 -6.04
N LEU A 58 13.76 -26.39 -6.86
CA LEU A 58 13.58 -27.51 -7.80
C LEU A 58 14.72 -27.59 -8.82
N LYS A 59 15.19 -26.45 -9.34
CA LYS A 59 16.35 -26.41 -10.23
C LYS A 59 17.62 -26.91 -9.55
N LYS A 60 17.87 -26.51 -8.30
CA LYS A 60 19.02 -27.00 -7.52
C LYS A 60 18.93 -28.50 -7.27
N ALA A 61 17.75 -29.00 -6.91
CA ALA A 61 17.52 -30.43 -6.73
C ALA A 61 17.76 -31.21 -8.03
N ALA A 62 17.18 -30.78 -9.15
CA ALA A 62 17.38 -31.40 -10.45
C ALA A 62 18.86 -31.43 -10.85
N ALA A 63 19.60 -30.34 -10.61
CA ALA A 63 21.04 -30.27 -10.88
C ALA A 63 21.87 -31.17 -9.96
N TYR A 64 21.47 -31.36 -8.71
CA TYR A 64 22.09 -32.31 -7.78
C TYR A 64 21.91 -33.75 -8.28
N PHE A 65 20.67 -34.15 -8.57
CA PHE A 65 20.38 -35.51 -9.04
C PHE A 65 21.02 -35.81 -10.39
N ALA A 66 21.06 -34.86 -11.32
CA ALA A 66 21.73 -35.05 -12.62
C ALA A 66 23.25 -35.29 -12.48
N LYS A 67 23.88 -34.86 -11.38
CA LYS A 67 25.31 -35.11 -11.11
C LYS A 67 25.55 -36.45 -10.41
N ASP A 68 24.63 -36.90 -9.56
CA ASP A 68 24.71 -38.19 -8.86
C ASP A 68 24.43 -39.41 -9.76
N HIS A 69 23.90 -39.20 -10.98
CA HIS A 69 23.59 -40.25 -11.96
C HIS A 69 24.64 -40.40 -13.09
N LEU A 70 25.82 -39.77 -12.96
CA LEU A 70 27.01 -39.95 -13.81
C LEU A 70 28.08 -40.73 -13.05
#